data_AF-A0A1D7UU54-F1
#
_entry.id   AF-A0A1D7UU54-F1
#
_cell.length_a   1.000
_cell.length_b   1.000
_cell.length_c   1.000
_cell.angle_alpha   90.00
_cell.angle_beta   90.00
_cell.angle_gamma   90.00
#
_symmetry.space_group_name_H-M   'P 1'
#
loop_
_entity.id
_entity.type
_entity.pdbx_description
1 polymer ?
#
loop_
_entity_poly.entity_id
_entity_poly.type
_entity_poly.pdbx_seq_one_letter_code
_entity_poly.pdbx_strand_id
1 'polypeptide(L)'
;MLAFHIKEGECSGLKLDDLNVAMLVFTPGPMAEVSWTTGLYIDERANEEQFDSLFRIFSGEMGGAPAYMKSLTTKFLGAKKVPIQYELKSDKTRELKIPNIVEVQLESIRGHRGRTVWIDNVAHVAQKIAPGKTTKAKVTDYHFDWDNPGKNGFLGPFQWKG
;
A
#
# COMPACT_ATOMS: atom_id res chain seq x y z
N MET A 1 4.46 1.20 5.19
CA MET A 1 4.28 0.89 3.75
C MET A 1 2.81 0.57 3.51
N LEU A 2 2.29 0.94 2.33
CA LEU A 2 0.97 0.55 1.84
C LEU A 2 1.13 -0.27 0.57
N ALA A 3 0.23 -1.21 0.33
CA ALA A 3 0.26 -2.09 -0.83
C ALA A 3 -1.16 -2.31 -1.34
N PHE A 4 -1.34 -2.11 -2.64
CA PHE A 4 -2.62 -2.13 -3.31
C PHE A 4 -2.55 -3.10 -4.47
N HIS A 5 -3.49 -4.04 -4.51
CA HIS A 5 -3.77 -4.85 -5.67
C HIS A 5 -5.10 -4.38 -6.24
N ILE A 6 -5.09 -3.86 -7.46
CA ILE A 6 -6.25 -3.29 -8.12
C ILE A 6 -7.01 -4.44 -8.77
N LYS A 7 -8.04 -4.94 -8.10
CA LYS A 7 -8.87 -6.01 -8.68
C LYS A 7 -9.57 -5.52 -9.95
N GLU A 8 -10.21 -4.36 -9.85
CA GLU A 8 -10.94 -3.69 -10.94
C GLU A 8 -10.71 -2.18 -10.78
N GLY A 9 -10.37 -1.49 -11.87
CA GLY A 9 -10.06 -0.06 -11.86
C GLY A 9 -10.00 0.55 -13.26
N GLU A 10 -10.34 1.83 -13.33
CA GLU A 10 -10.30 2.60 -14.56
C GLU A 10 -9.91 4.05 -14.27
N CYS A 11 -9.14 4.66 -15.16
CA CYS A 11 -8.86 6.09 -15.13
C CYS A 11 -9.02 6.66 -16.54
N SER A 12 -9.98 7.56 -16.74
CA SER A 12 -10.23 8.21 -18.04
C SER A 12 -10.40 7.23 -19.22
N GLY A 13 -11.09 6.10 -18.99
CA GLY A 13 -11.27 5.05 -20.00
C GLY A 13 -10.13 4.03 -20.08
N LEU A 14 -8.99 4.27 -19.42
CA LEU A 14 -7.87 3.34 -19.37
C LEU A 14 -8.07 2.32 -18.24
N LYS A 15 -8.05 1.02 -18.58
CA LYS A 15 -8.15 -0.07 -17.59
C LYS A 15 -6.87 -0.19 -16.76
N LEU A 16 -7.04 -0.37 -15.46
CA LEU A 16 -5.99 -0.53 -14.46
C LEU A 16 -6.11 -1.88 -13.71
N ASP A 17 -6.95 -2.78 -14.22
CA ASP A 17 -7.24 -4.08 -13.64
C ASP A 17 -5.97 -4.92 -13.47
N ASP A 18 -5.93 -5.71 -12.41
CA ASP A 18 -4.86 -6.65 -12.04
C ASP A 18 -3.47 -6.03 -11.82
N LEU A 19 -3.34 -4.69 -11.77
CA LEU A 19 -2.07 -4.02 -11.48
C LEU A 19 -1.84 -3.79 -9.98
N ASN A 20 -0.57 -3.75 -9.59
CA ASN A 20 -0.17 -3.50 -8.21
C ASN A 20 0.51 -2.13 -8.04
N VAL A 21 0.30 -1.53 -6.88
CA VAL A 21 1.04 -0.33 -6.45
C VAL A 21 1.45 -0.50 -5.00
N ALA A 22 2.68 -0.15 -4.66
CA ALA A 22 3.13 -0.06 -3.28
C ALA A 22 3.66 1.36 -2.99
N MET A 23 3.43 1.83 -1.77
CA MET A 23 3.93 3.11 -1.30
C MET A 23 4.81 2.91 -0.07
N LEU A 24 6.09 3.28 -0.20
CA LEU A 24 6.96 3.46 0.95
C LEU A 24 6.50 4.71 1.71
N VAL A 25 6.39 4.59 3.02
CA VAL A 25 6.02 5.70 3.92
C VAL A 25 6.95 5.64 5.11
N PHE A 26 7.68 6.74 5.34
CA PHE A 26 8.48 6.98 6.53
C PHE A 26 7.90 8.16 7.30
N THR A 27 7.73 7.98 8.61
CA THR A 27 7.32 9.03 9.54
C THR A 27 8.24 8.99 10.77
N PRO A 28 8.91 10.10 11.14
CA PRO A 28 9.85 10.11 12.28
C PRO A 28 9.16 10.13 13.65
N GLY A 29 7.83 10.02 13.70
CA GLY A 29 7.01 10.15 14.90
C GLY A 29 5.53 9.83 14.62
N PRO A 30 4.60 10.27 15.48
CA PRO A 30 3.16 10.03 15.31
C PRO A 30 2.64 10.55 13.97
N MET A 31 2.03 9.66 13.16
CA MET A 31 1.67 9.92 11.76
C MET A 31 0.80 11.17 11.53
N ALA A 32 0.02 11.59 12.53
CA ALA A 32 -0.86 12.76 12.44
C ALA A 32 -0.16 14.10 12.78
N GLU A 33 1.05 14.05 13.36
CA GLU A 33 1.74 15.22 13.91
C GLU A 33 3.03 15.55 13.15
N VAL A 34 3.55 14.60 12.37
CA VAL A 34 4.85 14.74 11.71
C VAL A 34 4.73 14.63 10.20
N SER A 35 5.67 15.26 9.52
CA SER A 35 5.80 15.19 8.06
C SER A 35 6.23 13.80 7.57
N TRP A 36 5.71 13.40 6.42
CA TRP A 36 5.99 12.10 5.82
C TRP A 36 7.05 12.23 4.72
N THR A 37 7.88 11.20 4.60
CA THR A 37 8.66 10.93 3.38
C THR A 37 8.03 9.73 2.67
N THR A 38 7.70 9.87 1.39
CA THR A 38 7.02 8.82 0.63
C THR A 38 7.69 8.53 -0.70
N GLY A 39 7.51 7.32 -1.22
CA GLY A 39 7.97 6.91 -2.55
C GLY A 39 7.05 5.83 -3.12
N LEU A 40 6.92 5.77 -4.44
CA LEU A 40 6.00 4.85 -5.11
C LEU A 40 6.74 3.75 -5.86
N TYR A 41 6.16 2.56 -5.82
CA TYR A 41 6.48 1.43 -6.69
C TYR A 41 5.24 1.11 -7.50
N ILE A 42 5.37 1.11 -8.81
CA ILE A 42 4.29 0.81 -9.75
C ILE A 42 4.68 -0.45 -10.52
N ASP A 43 3.69 -1.33 -10.73
CA ASP A 43 3.87 -2.61 -11.41
C ASP A 43 4.57 -2.47 -12.76
N GLU A 44 5.59 -3.28 -13.00
CA GLU A 44 6.31 -3.30 -14.29
C GLU A 44 5.42 -3.70 -15.47
N ARG A 45 4.32 -4.41 -15.20
CA ARG A 45 3.36 -4.83 -16.22
C ARG A 45 2.53 -3.67 -16.77
N ALA A 46 2.48 -2.53 -16.07
CA ALA A 46 1.78 -1.35 -16.56
C ALA A 46 2.45 -0.82 -17.83
N ASN A 47 1.68 -0.49 -18.86
CA ASN A 47 2.20 0.29 -19.98
C ASN A 47 2.47 1.76 -19.56
N GLU A 48 2.96 2.61 -20.46
CA GLU A 48 3.31 4.00 -20.14
C GLU A 48 2.10 4.81 -19.65
N GLU A 49 0.97 4.73 -20.36
CA GLU A 49 -0.26 5.44 -19.97
C GLU A 49 -0.80 4.97 -18.62
N GLN A 50 -0.71 3.65 -18.33
CA GLN A 50 -1.12 3.06 -17.07
C GLN A 50 -0.19 3.49 -15.95
N PHE A 51 1.12 3.52 -16.20
CA PHE A 51 2.10 4.00 -15.23
C PHE A 51 1.82 5.46 -14.85
N ASP A 52 1.62 6.34 -15.84
CA ASP A 52 1.33 7.76 -15.61
C ASP A 52 -0.01 7.94 -14.87
N SER A 53 -1.03 7.17 -15.24
CA SER A 53 -2.33 7.19 -14.55
C SER A 53 -2.21 6.75 -13.09
N LEU A 54 -1.52 5.64 -12.83
CA LEU A 54 -1.26 5.15 -11.47
C LEU A 54 -0.41 6.12 -10.68
N PHE A 55 0.61 6.71 -11.29
CA PHE A 55 1.43 7.74 -10.67
C PHE A 55 0.56 8.91 -10.18
N ARG A 56 -0.27 9.49 -11.06
CA ARG A 56 -1.13 10.64 -10.72
C ARG A 56 -2.17 10.30 -9.66
N ILE A 57 -2.73 9.09 -9.69
CA ILE A 57 -3.67 8.62 -8.65
C ILE A 57 -2.94 8.51 -7.31
N PHE A 58 -1.86 7.73 -7.23
CA PHE A 58 -1.22 7.40 -5.96
C PHE A 58 -0.30 8.49 -5.43
N SER A 59 0.14 9.45 -6.25
CA SER A 59 0.80 10.68 -5.81
C SER A 59 -0.19 11.70 -5.21
N GLY A 60 -1.50 11.47 -5.37
CA GLY A 60 -2.55 12.36 -4.89
C GLY A 60 -2.88 13.54 -5.79
N GLU A 61 -2.42 13.55 -7.05
CA GLU A 61 -2.78 14.59 -8.01
C GLU A 61 -4.26 14.51 -8.45
N MET A 62 -4.85 13.33 -8.38
CA MET A 62 -6.26 13.11 -8.76
C MET A 62 -7.25 13.27 -7.60
N GLY A 63 -6.82 13.75 -6.43
CA GLY A 63 -7.72 13.92 -5.28
C GLY A 63 -7.90 12.65 -4.44
N GLY A 64 -9.06 12.56 -3.77
CA GLY A 64 -9.45 11.39 -2.97
C GLY A 64 -8.54 11.08 -1.78
N ALA A 65 -8.54 9.81 -1.34
CA ALA A 65 -7.70 9.35 -0.23
C ALA A 65 -6.18 9.58 -0.47
N PRO A 66 -5.64 9.39 -1.70
CA PRO A 66 -4.25 9.74 -1.99
C PRO A 66 -3.90 11.22 -1.80
N ALA A 67 -4.79 12.16 -2.10
CA ALA A 67 -4.53 13.58 -1.87
C ALA A 67 -4.38 13.93 -0.39
N TYR A 68 -5.07 13.23 0.51
CA TYR A 68 -4.84 13.37 1.95
C TYR A 68 -3.43 12.92 2.34
N MET A 69 -2.95 11.77 1.83
CA MET A 69 -1.58 11.32 2.06
C MET A 69 -0.55 12.29 1.46
N LYS A 70 -0.83 12.87 0.30
CA LYS A 70 -0.02 13.92 -0.32
C LYS A 70 0.11 15.13 0.60
N SER A 71 -0.97 15.58 1.25
CA SER A 71 -0.92 16.72 2.17
C SER A 71 -0.03 16.50 3.40
N LEU A 72 0.20 15.24 3.79
CA LEU A 72 1.12 14.87 4.88
C LEU A 72 2.56 14.67 4.40
N THR A 73 2.77 14.55 3.09
CA THR A 73 4.08 14.29 2.48
C THR A 73 4.83 15.59 2.23
N THR A 74 5.95 15.79 2.94
CA THR A 74 6.85 16.92 2.65
C THR A 74 8.01 16.54 1.74
N LYS A 75 8.34 15.25 1.66
CA LYS A 75 9.40 14.74 0.78
C LYS A 75 8.89 13.57 -0.04
N PHE A 76 8.77 13.77 -1.33
CA PHE A 76 8.45 12.72 -2.28
C PHE A 76 9.72 12.24 -2.99
N LEU A 77 9.99 10.94 -2.93
CA LEU A 77 11.22 10.31 -3.45
C LEU A 77 11.10 9.89 -4.93
N GLY A 78 9.95 10.15 -5.55
CA GLY A 78 9.64 9.74 -6.91
C GLY A 78 8.92 8.39 -6.96
N ALA A 79 8.81 7.87 -8.19
CA ALA A 79 8.19 6.59 -8.48
C ALA A 79 9.13 5.70 -9.29
N LYS A 80 9.07 4.39 -9.05
CA LYS A 80 9.83 3.38 -9.79
C LYS A 80 8.88 2.36 -10.39
N LYS A 81 9.20 1.92 -11.60
CA LYS A 81 8.56 0.79 -12.27
C LYS A 81 9.31 -0.49 -11.92
N VAL A 82 8.67 -1.44 -11.23
CA VAL A 82 9.34 -2.62 -10.65
C VAL A 82 8.47 -3.88 -10.67
N PRO A 83 9.06 -5.09 -10.62
CA PRO A 83 8.30 -6.33 -10.45
C PRO A 83 7.65 -6.38 -9.06
N ILE A 84 6.32 -6.26 -9.02
CA ILE A 84 5.55 -6.34 -7.77
C ILE A 84 4.76 -7.65 -7.74
N GLN A 85 5.04 -8.48 -6.73
CA GLN A 85 4.26 -9.67 -6.42
C GLN A 85 3.41 -9.38 -5.19
N TYR A 86 2.09 -9.34 -5.37
CA TYR A 86 1.13 -9.22 -4.28
C TYR A 86 0.28 -10.49 -4.21
N GLU A 87 0.27 -11.17 -3.06
CA GLU A 87 -0.44 -12.44 -2.92
C GLU A 87 -1.36 -12.47 -1.71
N LEU A 88 -2.56 -13.00 -1.94
CA LEU A 88 -3.50 -13.38 -0.90
C LEU A 88 -3.31 -14.87 -0.60
N LYS A 89 -2.38 -15.21 0.30
CA LYS A 89 -2.15 -16.61 0.70
C LYS A 89 -3.39 -17.24 1.36
N SER A 90 -4.19 -16.43 2.04
CA SER A 90 -5.45 -16.83 2.69
C SER A 90 -6.35 -15.62 2.93
N ASP A 91 -7.48 -15.79 3.61
CA ASP A 91 -8.30 -14.69 4.12
C ASP A 91 -7.60 -13.85 5.20
N LYS A 92 -6.49 -14.34 5.75
CA LYS A 92 -5.76 -13.74 6.89
C LYS A 92 -4.35 -13.28 6.56
N THR A 93 -3.76 -13.83 5.51
CA THR A 93 -2.36 -13.61 5.19
C THR A 93 -2.24 -12.85 3.87
N ARG A 94 -1.40 -11.81 3.88
CA ARG A 94 -1.00 -11.04 2.70
C ARG A 94 0.51 -11.05 2.58
N GLU A 95 0.99 -11.19 1.36
CA GLU A 95 2.41 -11.05 1.02
C GLU A 95 2.60 -9.98 -0.04
N LEU A 96 3.64 -9.16 0.15
CA LEU A 96 4.15 -8.23 -0.85
C LEU A 96 5.64 -8.55 -1.03
N LYS A 97 6.07 -8.76 -2.27
CA LYS A 97 7.48 -8.91 -2.63
C LYS A 97 7.81 -8.01 -3.80
N ILE A 98 8.91 -7.28 -3.66
CA ILE A 98 9.58 -6.58 -4.75
C ILE A 98 11.03 -7.07 -4.69
N PRO A 99 11.50 -7.87 -5.66
CA PRO A 99 12.83 -8.47 -5.64
C PRO A 99 13.92 -7.48 -5.25
N ASN A 100 14.73 -7.85 -4.24
CA ASN A 100 15.83 -7.06 -3.67
C ASN A 100 15.46 -5.72 -3.02
N ILE A 101 14.16 -5.37 -2.94
CA ILE A 101 13.69 -4.07 -2.44
C ILE A 101 12.76 -4.25 -1.24
N VAL A 102 11.75 -5.13 -1.33
CA VAL A 102 10.71 -5.29 -0.31
C VAL A 102 10.36 -6.77 -0.09
N GLU A 103 10.24 -7.18 1.16
CA GLU A 103 9.58 -8.42 1.56
C GLU A 103 8.71 -8.17 2.80
N VAL A 104 7.39 -8.18 2.61
CA VAL A 104 6.42 -8.00 3.69
C VAL A 104 5.46 -9.18 3.72
N GLN A 105 5.25 -9.74 4.90
CA GLN A 105 4.18 -10.70 5.17
C GLN A 105 3.41 -10.21 6.39
N LEU A 106 2.09 -10.12 6.24
CA LEU A 106 1.16 -9.64 7.26
C LEU A 106 0.13 -10.72 7.56
N GLU A 107 -0.08 -11.00 8.84
CA GLU A 107 -1.12 -11.92 9.32
C GLU A 107 -2.13 -11.17 10.19
N SER A 108 -3.42 -11.29 9.88
CA SER A 108 -4.48 -10.72 10.70
C SER A 108 -4.62 -11.42 12.05
N ILE A 109 -5.16 -10.68 13.02
CA ILE A 109 -5.49 -11.21 14.34
C ILE A 109 -6.55 -12.32 14.19
N ARG A 110 -6.30 -13.43 14.89
CA ARG A 110 -7.21 -14.56 14.98
C ARG A 110 -8.38 -14.23 15.90
N GLY A 111 -9.58 -14.20 15.35
CA GLY A 111 -10.83 -14.07 16.08
C GLY A 111 -11.45 -15.41 16.51
N HIS A 112 -12.68 -15.36 17.03
CA HIS A 112 -13.41 -16.53 17.48
C HIS A 112 -13.57 -17.58 16.37
N ARG A 113 -13.35 -18.86 16.72
CA ARG A 113 -13.30 -20.00 15.77
C ARG A 113 -12.29 -19.82 14.63
N GLY A 114 -11.26 -19.02 14.87
CA GLY A 114 -10.23 -18.77 13.88
C GLY A 114 -10.65 -17.89 12.72
N ARG A 115 -11.77 -17.15 12.80
CA ARG A 115 -12.16 -16.19 11.76
C ARG A 115 -11.36 -14.88 11.88
N THR A 116 -11.16 -14.17 10.79
CA THR A 116 -10.56 -12.82 10.80
C THR A 116 -11.42 -11.84 11.60
N VAL A 117 -10.78 -11.01 12.44
CA VAL A 117 -11.43 -9.88 13.10
C VAL A 117 -11.48 -8.70 12.14
N TRP A 118 -12.65 -8.08 12.00
CA TRP A 118 -12.87 -6.93 11.14
C TRP A 118 -13.33 -5.73 11.96
N ILE A 119 -12.81 -4.55 11.61
CA ILE A 119 -13.25 -3.24 12.07
C ILE A 119 -13.78 -2.52 10.83
N ASP A 120 -14.99 -1.97 10.94
CA ASP A 120 -15.68 -1.30 9.84
C ASP A 120 -15.87 0.20 10.15
N ASN A 121 -16.21 0.99 9.13
CA ASN A 121 -16.44 2.43 9.22
C ASN A 121 -15.23 3.22 9.78
N VAL A 122 -14.01 2.85 9.37
CA VAL A 122 -12.80 3.55 9.80
C VAL A 122 -12.44 4.72 8.87
N ALA A 123 -11.99 5.82 9.45
CA ALA A 123 -11.42 6.96 8.71
C ALA A 123 -9.98 6.64 8.26
N HIS A 124 -9.86 5.76 7.25
CA HIS A 124 -8.61 5.21 6.75
C HIS A 124 -8.67 5.03 5.22
N VAL A 125 -7.54 4.77 4.55
CA VAL A 125 -7.48 4.54 3.08
C VAL A 125 -8.33 3.35 2.61
N ALA A 126 -8.70 2.47 3.55
CA ALA A 126 -9.69 1.41 3.42
C ALA A 126 -10.70 1.56 4.55
N GLN A 127 -12.00 1.52 4.25
CA GLN A 127 -13.07 1.73 5.25
C GLN A 127 -13.34 0.50 6.14
N LYS A 128 -12.93 -0.68 5.68
CA LYS A 128 -13.03 -1.94 6.41
C LYS A 128 -11.65 -2.59 6.49
N ILE A 129 -11.17 -2.81 7.71
CA ILE A 129 -9.82 -3.28 7.98
C ILE A 129 -9.83 -4.46 8.95
N ALA A 130 -8.89 -5.37 8.77
CA ALA A 130 -8.54 -6.40 9.73
C ALA A 130 -7.15 -6.06 10.30
N PRO A 131 -7.04 -5.80 11.62
CA PRO A 131 -5.76 -5.59 12.25
C PRO A 131 -4.93 -6.87 12.24
N GLY A 132 -3.62 -6.71 12.17
CA GLY A 132 -2.66 -7.80 12.10
C GLY A 132 -1.27 -7.39 12.55
N LYS A 133 -0.33 -8.33 12.44
CA LYS A 133 1.09 -8.11 12.70
C LYS A 133 1.94 -8.63 11.56
N THR A 134 3.03 -7.93 11.27
CA THR A 134 3.99 -8.39 10.29
C THR A 134 4.76 -9.60 10.84
N THR A 135 4.88 -10.66 10.05
CA THR A 135 5.81 -11.77 10.31
C THR A 135 7.16 -11.52 9.63
N LYS A 136 7.13 -10.75 8.52
CA LYS A 136 8.29 -10.18 7.83
C LYS A 136 7.97 -8.75 7.41
N ALA A 137 8.93 -7.84 7.50
CA ALA A 137 8.82 -6.50 6.92
C ALA A 137 10.20 -5.90 6.65
N LYS A 138 10.78 -6.31 5.53
CA LYS A 138 12.08 -5.82 5.04
C LYS A 138 11.90 -4.82 3.93
N VAL A 139 12.68 -3.75 3.98
CA VAL A 139 12.75 -2.73 2.94
C VAL A 139 14.20 -2.27 2.80
N THR A 140 14.76 -2.38 1.60
CA THR A 140 16.11 -1.91 1.27
C THR A 140 16.07 -1.12 -0.03
N ASP A 141 15.69 0.16 0.06
CA ASP A 141 15.66 1.09 -1.07
C ASP A 141 15.50 2.52 -0.55
N TYR A 142 15.68 3.52 -1.42
CA TYR A 142 15.46 4.93 -1.10
C TYR A 142 16.28 5.43 0.11
N HIS A 143 17.49 4.86 0.29
CA HIS A 143 18.38 5.06 1.43
C HIS A 143 17.86 4.53 2.78
N PHE A 144 16.78 3.76 2.76
CA PHE A 144 16.28 3.03 3.91
C PHE A 144 16.77 1.58 3.86
N ASP A 145 17.15 1.08 5.03
CA ASP A 145 17.41 -0.34 5.27
C ASP A 145 16.74 -0.72 6.58
N TRP A 146 15.59 -1.38 6.49
CA TRP A 146 14.72 -1.68 7.62
C TRP A 146 14.41 -3.17 7.68
N ASP A 147 14.37 -3.70 8.90
CA ASP A 147 13.81 -5.01 9.21
C ASP A 147 12.88 -4.87 10.44
N ASN A 148 11.57 -4.93 10.19
CA ASN A 148 10.53 -4.56 11.14
C ASN A 148 9.48 -5.67 11.37
N PRO A 149 9.87 -6.89 11.79
CA PRO A 149 8.91 -7.92 12.14
C PRO A 149 8.13 -7.53 13.41
N GLY A 150 6.93 -8.08 13.56
CA GLY A 150 6.07 -7.91 14.73
C GLY A 150 5.38 -6.55 14.85
N LYS A 151 5.51 -5.66 13.85
CA LYS A 151 4.85 -4.34 13.84
C LYS A 151 3.39 -4.48 13.43
N ASN A 152 2.57 -3.49 13.80
CA ASN A 152 1.16 -3.47 13.44
C ASN A 152 0.97 -3.28 11.93
N GLY A 153 -0.09 -3.88 11.40
CA GLY A 153 -0.54 -3.66 10.03
C GLY A 153 -2.03 -3.91 9.89
N PHE A 154 -2.56 -3.53 8.73
CA PHE A 154 -3.97 -3.69 8.41
C PHE A 154 -4.11 -4.31 7.03
N LEU A 155 -5.08 -5.20 6.86
CA LEU A 155 -5.49 -5.73 5.56
C LEU A 155 -6.97 -5.45 5.33
N GLY A 156 -7.36 -5.17 4.10
CA GLY A 156 -8.75 -4.88 3.80
C GLY A 156 -8.97 -4.49 2.34
N PRO A 157 -10.20 -4.58 1.86
CA PRO A 157 -10.56 -4.04 0.55
C PRO A 157 -10.50 -2.51 0.60
N PHE A 158 -10.11 -1.90 -0.51
CA PHE A 158 -10.25 -0.46 -0.71
C PHE A 158 -11.23 -0.19 -1.86
N GLN A 159 -11.91 0.94 -1.80
CA GLN A 159 -12.76 1.43 -2.88
C GLN A 159 -12.62 2.94 -2.95
N TRP A 160 -12.01 3.42 -4.03
CA TRP A 160 -11.85 4.86 -4.27
C TRP A 160 -12.69 5.25 -5.49
N LYS A 161 -13.22 6.48 -5.45
CA LYS A 161 -13.96 7.11 -6.54
C LYS A 161 -13.59 8.61 -6.53
N GLY A 162 -13.49 9.20 -7.72
CA GLY A 162 -13.11 10.59 -7.94
C GLY A 162 -13.33 10.97 -9.39
#